data_AF-D2Z2G1-F1
#
_entry.id   AF-D2Z2G1-F1
#
_cell.length_a   1.000
_cell.length_b   1.000
_cell.length_c   1.000
_cell.angle_alpha   90.00
_cell.angle_beta   90.00
_cell.angle_gamma   90.00
#
_symmetry.space_group_name_H-M   'P 1'
#
loop_
_entity.id
_entity.type
_entity.pdbx_description
1 polymer ?
#
loop_
_entity_poly.entity_id
_entity_poly.type
_entity_poly.pdbx_seq_one_letter_code
_entity_poly.pdbx_strand_id
1 'polypeptide(L)'
;MSSMTDREYLVGKLPPAELENQILRYCGALRPEVIVGPGIGEDAALIEWPEGALLTVSSDPIVGAEGGAGRYLVHVNANDIACKGGDPAYLVVTLIVPVSMGKTFAEKTMAEIDQVCREIGVAVVGGHTEMTDRYEKPVVMGTMIGTTSYRYSSTDLAPGDGIIATKHIGLEGMAILANDRPDLLSFMSRDEISSIRSWLDEISVVPEARKIRHLAKYMHDPTEGGFLGGLSELSRLGRTGVDLYRENLPLHPLTIRASEEIGFDPLKLISSGVLLAVVSYEDVEESLCILESCGIAGSLVGRITEGKGNLEISTEEELWRVLGMAGRRI
;
A
#
# COMPACT_ATOMS: atom_id res chain seq x y z
N MET A 1 17.99 -22.54 34.93
CA MET A 1 17.57 -21.12 34.89
C MET A 1 18.42 -20.42 33.85
N SER A 2 18.01 -20.53 32.58
CA SER A 2 18.54 -19.72 31.48
C SER A 2 17.43 -18.73 31.19
N SER A 3 17.75 -17.45 31.35
CA SER A 3 16.87 -16.32 31.10
C SER A 3 16.41 -16.37 29.64
N MET A 4 15.12 -16.67 29.43
CA MET A 4 14.43 -16.28 28.21
C MET A 4 14.50 -14.76 28.17
N THR A 5 15.46 -14.24 27.41
CA THR A 5 15.56 -12.83 27.05
C THR A 5 14.23 -12.41 26.42
N ASP A 6 13.66 -11.33 26.93
CA ASP A 6 12.54 -10.60 26.33
C ASP A 6 12.75 -10.52 24.82
N ARG A 7 12.02 -11.33 24.06
CA ARG A 7 11.82 -11.05 22.64
C ARG A 7 10.81 -9.91 22.63
N GLU A 8 11.27 -8.70 22.36
CA GLU A 8 10.37 -7.65 21.86
C GLU A 8 9.54 -8.27 20.73
N TYR A 9 8.24 -8.42 20.96
CA TYR A 9 7.33 -8.84 19.92
C TYR A 9 7.30 -7.70 18.90
N LEU A 10 7.93 -7.89 17.76
CA LEU A 10 7.82 -6.97 16.62
C LEU A 10 6.36 -7.00 16.16
N VAL A 11 5.65 -5.88 16.37
CA VAL A 11 4.31 -5.63 15.82
C VAL A 11 4.50 -4.96 14.46
N GLY A 12 3.81 -5.43 13.43
CA GLY A 12 3.92 -4.95 12.05
C GLY A 12 4.74 -5.88 11.15
N LYS A 13 5.21 -5.37 10.01
CA LYS A 13 6.11 -6.08 9.07
C LYS A 13 7.38 -6.63 9.74
N LEU A 14 7.81 -7.81 9.29
CA LEU A 14 9.12 -8.36 9.66
C LEU A 14 10.25 -7.51 9.04
N PRO A 15 11.40 -7.36 9.73
CA PRO A 15 12.55 -6.67 9.17
C PRO A 15 12.99 -7.28 7.83
N PRO A 16 13.35 -6.47 6.82
CA PRO A 16 13.62 -6.97 5.47
C PRO A 16 14.66 -8.10 5.38
N ALA A 17 15.73 -8.01 6.18
CA ALA A 17 16.77 -9.03 6.20
C ALA A 17 16.28 -10.38 6.79
N GLU A 18 15.35 -10.35 7.74
CA GLU A 18 14.78 -11.56 8.33
C GLU A 18 13.77 -12.19 7.38
N LEU A 19 12.91 -11.37 6.77
CA LEU A 19 11.93 -11.81 5.78
C LEU A 19 12.60 -12.57 4.63
N GLU A 20 13.66 -12.02 4.04
CA GLU A 20 14.42 -12.69 2.96
C GLU A 20 15.11 -13.97 3.42
N ASN A 21 15.88 -13.90 4.51
CA ASN A 21 16.76 -15.00 4.91
C ASN A 21 16.01 -16.15 5.60
N GLN A 22 14.82 -15.91 6.14
CA GLN A 22 14.08 -16.87 6.94
C GLN A 22 12.75 -17.30 6.32
N ILE A 23 12.08 -16.45 5.55
CA ILE A 23 10.74 -16.73 5.02
C ILE A 23 10.77 -16.93 3.51
N LEU A 24 11.22 -15.92 2.75
CA LEU A 24 11.14 -15.92 1.29
C LEU A 24 12.07 -16.94 0.62
N ARG A 25 12.98 -17.58 1.35
CA ARG A 25 13.78 -18.71 0.86
C ARG A 25 12.98 -19.99 0.59
N TYR A 26 11.74 -20.09 1.08
CA TYR A 26 10.91 -21.29 0.98
C TYR A 26 9.88 -21.19 -0.17
N CYS A 27 10.35 -21.19 -1.42
CA CYS A 27 9.49 -21.00 -2.60
C CYS A 27 8.91 -22.29 -3.22
N GLY A 28 9.23 -23.47 -2.69
CA GLY A 28 8.78 -24.74 -3.27
C GLY A 28 9.43 -25.05 -4.62
N ALA A 29 8.64 -25.55 -5.57
CA ALA A 29 9.14 -25.98 -6.89
C ALA A 29 9.46 -24.78 -7.79
N LEU A 30 10.57 -24.87 -8.53
CA LEU A 30 10.91 -23.89 -9.57
C LEU A 30 9.97 -24.06 -10.76
N ARG A 31 9.35 -22.95 -11.17
CA ARG A 31 8.44 -22.86 -12.32
C ARG A 31 9.00 -21.84 -13.31
N PRO A 32 9.42 -22.23 -14.52
CA PRO A 32 10.06 -21.32 -15.48
C PRO A 32 9.15 -20.18 -15.94
N GLU A 33 7.84 -20.36 -15.85
CA GLU A 33 6.85 -19.34 -16.19
C GLU A 33 6.72 -18.23 -15.14
N VAL A 34 7.28 -18.36 -13.94
CA VAL A 34 7.27 -17.29 -12.92
C VAL A 34 8.38 -16.30 -13.23
N ILE A 35 8.02 -15.14 -13.78
CA ILE A 35 8.95 -14.07 -14.18
C ILE A 35 9.35 -13.26 -12.94
N VAL A 36 8.35 -12.85 -12.15
CA VAL A 36 8.54 -12.13 -10.88
C VAL A 36 7.93 -13.01 -9.79
N GLY A 37 8.77 -13.45 -8.87
CA GLY A 37 8.38 -14.26 -7.71
C GLY A 37 8.30 -13.44 -6.43
N PRO A 38 8.23 -14.10 -5.26
CA PRO A 38 8.20 -13.40 -3.98
C PRO A 38 9.51 -12.63 -3.74
N GLY A 39 9.38 -11.36 -3.35
CA GLY A 39 10.49 -10.44 -3.10
C GLY A 39 10.03 -9.24 -2.27
N ILE A 40 10.98 -8.49 -1.72
CA ILE A 40 10.66 -7.27 -0.95
C ILE A 40 10.44 -6.11 -1.91
N GLY A 41 9.31 -5.42 -1.76
CA GLY A 41 8.80 -4.38 -2.66
C GLY A 41 8.23 -4.94 -3.98
N GLU A 42 8.09 -6.26 -4.10
CA GLU A 42 7.41 -6.88 -5.24
C GLU A 42 5.93 -7.05 -4.91
N ASP A 43 5.10 -6.07 -5.30
CA ASP A 43 3.68 -6.02 -4.91
C ASP A 43 2.85 -7.19 -5.46
N ALA A 44 3.19 -7.72 -6.63
CA ALA A 44 2.50 -8.87 -7.19
C ALA A 44 3.47 -9.77 -7.96
N ALA A 45 3.20 -11.07 -7.90
CA ALA A 45 3.88 -12.03 -8.75
C ALA A 45 3.48 -11.83 -10.21
N LEU A 46 4.41 -12.09 -11.14
CA LEU A 46 4.17 -12.05 -12.58
C LEU A 46 4.44 -13.43 -13.17
N ILE A 47 3.41 -14.04 -13.74
CA ILE A 47 3.45 -15.41 -14.26
C ILE A 47 3.08 -15.39 -15.74
N GLU A 48 3.95 -15.92 -16.58
CA GLU A 48 3.67 -16.17 -17.98
C GLU A 48 2.60 -17.26 -18.11
N TRP A 49 1.53 -16.92 -18.80
CA TRP A 49 0.42 -17.80 -19.07
C TRP A 49 0.42 -18.20 -20.55
N PRO A 50 -0.20 -19.33 -20.94
CA PRO A 50 -0.28 -19.71 -22.34
C PRO A 50 -0.75 -18.58 -23.25
N GLU A 51 -0.26 -18.61 -24.50
CA GLU A 51 -0.54 -17.59 -25.52
C GLU A 51 0.07 -16.20 -25.21
N GLY A 52 1.03 -16.13 -24.27
CA GLY A 52 1.82 -14.93 -24.00
C GLY A 52 1.14 -13.91 -23.09
N ALA A 53 -0.01 -14.26 -22.51
CA ALA A 53 -0.64 -13.47 -21.46
C ALA A 53 0.23 -13.46 -20.19
N LEU A 54 0.20 -12.37 -19.43
CA LEU A 54 0.84 -12.30 -18.11
C LEU A 54 -0.24 -12.22 -17.04
N LEU A 55 -0.20 -13.15 -16.10
CA LEU A 55 -1.01 -13.11 -14.90
C LEU A 55 -0.27 -12.38 -13.79
N THR A 56 -1.01 -11.53 -13.09
CA THR A 56 -0.55 -10.86 -11.87
C THR A 56 -1.31 -11.45 -10.68
N VAL A 57 -0.61 -11.75 -9.59
CA VAL A 57 -1.23 -12.31 -8.38
C VAL A 57 -0.66 -11.61 -7.15
N SER A 58 -1.53 -11.02 -6.32
CA SER A 58 -1.19 -10.47 -5.00
C SER A 58 -2.14 -11.01 -3.93
N SER A 59 -1.73 -10.94 -2.67
CA SER A 59 -2.54 -11.33 -1.52
C SER A 59 -2.20 -10.53 -0.27
N ASP A 60 -3.17 -9.75 0.19
CA ASP A 60 -3.04 -8.94 1.41
C ASP A 60 -4.15 -9.19 2.42
N PRO A 61 -3.81 -9.14 3.73
CA PRO A 61 -4.78 -9.16 4.80
C PRO A 61 -5.16 -7.75 5.27
N ILE A 62 -6.41 -7.60 5.70
CA ILE A 62 -6.83 -6.55 6.63
C ILE A 62 -6.91 -7.16 8.03
N VAL A 63 -6.07 -6.65 8.93
CA VAL A 63 -5.98 -7.10 10.31
C VAL A 63 -6.52 -6.02 11.25
N GLY A 64 -7.63 -6.31 11.93
CA GLY A 64 -8.12 -5.48 13.04
C GLY A 64 -9.00 -4.28 12.67
N ALA A 65 -9.31 -4.03 11.39
CA ALA A 65 -10.34 -3.05 11.01
C ALA A 65 -11.74 -3.61 11.29
N GLU A 66 -12.53 -2.91 12.12
CA GLU A 66 -13.90 -3.30 12.47
C GLU A 66 -14.97 -2.69 11.52
N GLY A 67 -14.60 -1.64 10.79
CA GLY A 67 -15.45 -0.97 9.81
C GLY A 67 -14.70 -0.69 8.51
N GLY A 68 -15.38 -0.85 7.37
CA GLY A 68 -14.78 -0.63 6.05
C GLY A 68 -13.78 -1.70 5.62
N ALA A 69 -13.57 -2.75 6.43
CA ALA A 69 -12.59 -3.82 6.17
C ALA A 69 -12.77 -4.44 4.78
N GLY A 70 -14.00 -4.56 4.29
CA GLY A 70 -14.26 -5.08 2.95
C GLY A 70 -13.80 -4.13 1.84
N ARG A 71 -13.98 -2.82 2.03
CA ARG A 71 -13.52 -1.79 1.07
C ARG A 71 -11.99 -1.78 0.99
N TYR A 72 -11.32 -1.75 2.15
CA TYR A 72 -9.86 -1.81 2.22
C TYR A 72 -9.30 -3.06 1.55
N LEU A 73 -9.89 -4.23 1.83
CA LEU A 73 -9.43 -5.49 1.28
C LEU A 73 -9.37 -5.43 -0.26
N VAL A 74 -10.44 -4.96 -0.89
CA VAL A 74 -10.51 -4.89 -2.35
C VAL A 74 -9.51 -3.88 -2.90
N HIS A 75 -9.42 -2.68 -2.31
CA HIS A 75 -8.53 -1.64 -2.83
C HIS A 75 -7.06 -1.97 -2.66
N VAL A 76 -6.60 -2.42 -1.49
CA VAL A 76 -5.19 -2.76 -1.26
C VAL A 76 -4.75 -3.86 -2.23
N ASN A 77 -5.51 -4.97 -2.32
CA ASN A 77 -5.16 -6.04 -3.26
C ASN A 77 -5.27 -5.60 -4.74
N ALA A 78 -6.16 -4.66 -5.08
CA ALA A 78 -6.27 -4.13 -6.44
C ALA A 78 -5.12 -3.18 -6.79
N ASN A 79 -4.62 -2.43 -5.81
CA ASN A 79 -3.50 -1.51 -5.96
C ASN A 79 -2.24 -2.28 -6.38
N ASP A 80 -1.91 -3.38 -5.71
CA ASP A 80 -0.76 -4.22 -6.04
C ASP A 80 -0.75 -4.70 -7.50
N ILE A 81 -1.92 -5.14 -7.97
CA ILE A 81 -2.09 -5.54 -9.38
C ILE A 81 -1.87 -4.35 -10.31
N ALA A 82 -2.39 -3.19 -9.96
CA ALA A 82 -2.23 -1.96 -10.73
C ALA A 82 -0.78 -1.45 -10.72
N CYS A 83 -0.03 -1.63 -9.63
CA CYS A 83 1.39 -1.32 -9.50
C CYS A 83 2.25 -2.19 -10.43
N LYS A 84 1.78 -3.38 -10.82
CA LYS A 84 2.38 -4.17 -11.94
C LYS A 84 1.82 -3.84 -13.32
N GLY A 85 1.12 -2.71 -13.45
CA GLY A 85 0.48 -2.26 -14.69
C GLY A 85 -0.73 -3.11 -15.08
N GLY A 86 -1.16 -4.01 -14.20
CA GLY A 86 -2.22 -4.96 -14.47
C GLY A 86 -3.62 -4.38 -14.29
N ASP A 87 -4.57 -5.12 -14.83
CA ASP A 87 -6.00 -4.91 -14.58
C ASP A 87 -6.49 -5.96 -13.58
N PRO A 88 -6.96 -5.56 -12.39
CA PRO A 88 -7.59 -6.46 -11.44
C PRO A 88 -8.83 -7.12 -12.06
N ALA A 89 -9.00 -8.44 -11.88
CA ALA A 89 -10.09 -9.18 -12.51
C ALA A 89 -10.83 -10.12 -11.55
N TYR A 90 -10.12 -10.82 -10.67
CA TYR A 90 -10.70 -11.84 -9.81
C TYR A 90 -10.20 -11.72 -8.38
N LEU A 91 -11.07 -11.92 -7.41
CA LEU A 91 -10.76 -11.90 -5.98
C LEU A 91 -11.17 -13.21 -5.31
N VAL A 92 -10.27 -13.78 -4.51
CA VAL A 92 -10.56 -14.87 -3.56
C VAL A 92 -10.56 -14.28 -2.16
N VAL A 93 -11.60 -14.54 -1.36
CA VAL A 93 -11.76 -13.93 -0.02
C VAL A 93 -11.76 -14.98 1.07
N THR A 94 -10.87 -14.83 2.07
CA THR A 94 -10.91 -15.62 3.30
C THR A 94 -11.32 -14.74 4.47
N LEU A 95 -12.40 -15.11 5.15
CA LEU A 95 -12.89 -14.46 6.36
C LEU A 95 -12.67 -15.36 7.57
N ILE A 96 -11.94 -14.88 8.57
CA ILE A 96 -11.81 -15.52 9.88
C ILE A 96 -12.39 -14.54 10.89
N VAL A 97 -13.56 -14.88 11.44
CA VAL A 97 -14.38 -13.94 12.21
C VAL A 97 -14.61 -14.46 13.63
N PRO A 98 -14.30 -13.67 14.67
CA PRO A 98 -14.64 -13.99 16.05
C PRO A 98 -16.14 -14.24 16.22
N VAL A 99 -16.52 -15.32 16.92
CA VAL A 99 -17.94 -15.62 17.22
C VAL A 99 -18.63 -14.49 17.98
N SER A 100 -17.88 -13.68 18.73
CA SER A 100 -18.35 -12.50 19.47
C SER A 100 -18.88 -11.39 18.55
N MET A 101 -18.40 -11.30 17.30
CA MET A 101 -18.87 -10.31 16.32
C MET A 101 -20.14 -10.76 15.58
N GLY A 102 -20.45 -12.05 15.65
CA GLY A 102 -21.58 -12.67 14.98
C GLY A 102 -21.49 -12.63 13.45
N LYS A 103 -22.48 -13.25 12.80
CA LYS A 103 -22.57 -13.31 11.33
C LYS A 103 -22.72 -11.95 10.65
N THR A 104 -23.21 -10.96 11.38
CA THR A 104 -23.47 -9.60 10.85
C THR A 104 -22.19 -8.94 10.35
N PHE A 105 -21.06 -9.16 11.02
CA PHE A 105 -19.76 -8.65 10.54
C PHE A 105 -19.41 -9.27 9.18
N ALA A 106 -19.46 -10.60 9.06
CA ALA A 106 -19.17 -11.29 7.80
C ALA A 106 -20.08 -10.84 6.65
N GLU A 107 -21.40 -10.73 6.90
CA GLU A 107 -22.37 -10.25 5.91
C GLU A 107 -22.07 -8.80 5.48
N LYS A 108 -21.76 -7.91 6.42
CA LYS A 108 -21.42 -6.51 6.13
C LYS A 108 -20.12 -6.40 5.34
N THR A 109 -19.08 -7.11 5.75
CA THR A 109 -17.78 -7.12 5.06
C THR A 109 -17.92 -7.65 3.63
N MET A 110 -18.68 -8.72 3.41
CA MET A 110 -18.93 -9.22 2.05
C MET A 110 -19.78 -8.26 1.22
N ALA A 111 -20.72 -7.52 1.83
CA ALA A 111 -21.49 -6.49 1.12
C ALA A 111 -20.59 -5.31 0.68
N GLU A 112 -19.67 -4.88 1.54
CA GLU A 112 -18.65 -3.88 1.20
C GLU A 112 -17.75 -4.38 0.04
N ILE A 113 -17.29 -5.64 0.09
CA ILE A 113 -16.49 -6.26 -0.98
C ILE A 113 -17.28 -6.30 -2.29
N ASP A 114 -18.51 -6.81 -2.27
CA ASP A 114 -19.38 -6.91 -3.45
C ASP A 114 -19.60 -5.55 -4.11
N GLN A 115 -19.82 -4.50 -3.31
CA GLN A 115 -19.97 -3.15 -3.81
C GLN A 115 -18.70 -2.68 -4.54
N VAL A 116 -17.53 -2.72 -3.90
CA VAL A 116 -16.29 -2.22 -4.50
C VAL A 116 -15.88 -3.06 -5.70
N CYS A 117 -16.02 -4.39 -5.63
CA CYS A 117 -15.77 -5.29 -6.75
C CYS A 117 -16.61 -4.92 -7.99
N ARG A 118 -17.89 -4.58 -7.81
CA ARG A 118 -18.74 -4.09 -8.91
C ARG A 118 -18.26 -2.76 -9.49
N GLU A 119 -17.81 -1.85 -8.63
CA GLU A 119 -17.30 -0.53 -9.05
C GLU A 119 -16.05 -0.64 -9.94
N ILE A 120 -15.15 -1.60 -9.64
CA ILE A 120 -13.89 -1.77 -10.37
C ILE A 120 -13.90 -2.90 -11.41
N GLY A 121 -15.02 -3.61 -11.56
CA GLY A 121 -15.18 -4.70 -12.54
C GLY A 121 -14.51 -6.02 -12.15
N VAL A 122 -14.31 -6.27 -10.85
CA VAL A 122 -13.71 -7.50 -10.31
C VAL A 122 -14.79 -8.51 -9.92
N ALA A 123 -14.56 -9.78 -10.18
CA ALA A 123 -15.43 -10.87 -9.74
C ALA A 123 -14.87 -11.55 -8.48
N VAL A 124 -15.69 -11.75 -7.45
CA VAL A 124 -15.35 -12.67 -6.35
C VAL A 124 -15.55 -14.10 -6.85
N VAL A 125 -14.48 -14.88 -6.94
CA VAL A 125 -14.48 -16.20 -7.60
C VAL A 125 -14.34 -17.38 -6.64
N GLY A 126 -14.07 -17.12 -5.37
CA GLY A 126 -13.91 -18.16 -4.37
C GLY A 126 -13.57 -17.60 -3.00
N GLY A 127 -13.33 -18.51 -2.05
CA GLY A 127 -13.00 -18.08 -0.71
C GLY A 127 -13.16 -19.15 0.37
N HIS A 128 -12.99 -18.70 1.61
CA HIS A 128 -13.24 -19.47 2.82
C HIS A 128 -13.88 -18.57 3.88
N THR A 129 -14.74 -19.12 4.73
CA THR A 129 -15.34 -18.36 5.84
C THR A 129 -15.37 -19.25 7.06
N GLU A 130 -14.73 -18.79 8.12
CA GLU A 130 -14.62 -19.49 9.40
C GLU A 130 -15.07 -18.57 10.53
N MET A 131 -15.99 -19.06 11.35
CA MET A 131 -16.35 -18.44 12.62
C MET A 131 -15.55 -19.11 13.73
N THR A 132 -14.86 -18.36 14.57
CA THR A 132 -13.93 -18.94 15.56
C THR A 132 -13.93 -18.21 16.91
N ASP A 133 -13.63 -18.92 17.99
CA ASP A 133 -13.44 -18.38 19.34
C ASP A 133 -11.96 -18.20 19.70
N ARG A 134 -11.05 -18.47 18.76
CA ARG A 134 -9.59 -18.40 18.98
C ARG A 134 -9.01 -17.00 18.90
N TYR A 135 -9.68 -16.08 18.21
CA TYR A 135 -9.20 -14.72 17.97
C TYR A 135 -10.19 -13.70 18.54
N GLU A 136 -9.66 -12.58 19.00
CA GLU A 136 -10.46 -11.46 19.50
C GLU A 136 -10.86 -10.48 18.38
N LYS A 137 -10.07 -10.42 17.31
CA LYS A 137 -10.26 -9.53 16.16
C LYS A 137 -10.39 -10.32 14.85
N PRO A 138 -11.11 -9.79 13.85
CA PRO A 138 -11.27 -10.45 12.57
C PRO A 138 -9.97 -10.39 11.75
N VAL A 139 -9.78 -11.41 10.92
CA VAL A 139 -8.77 -11.44 9.85
C VAL A 139 -9.51 -11.62 8.54
N VAL A 140 -9.33 -10.66 7.65
CA VAL A 140 -9.95 -10.66 6.32
C VAL A 140 -8.82 -10.68 5.31
N MET A 141 -8.73 -11.72 4.49
CA MET A 141 -7.64 -11.89 3.52
C MET A 141 -8.19 -11.94 2.11
N GLY A 142 -7.52 -11.23 1.21
CA GLY A 142 -7.81 -11.20 -0.21
C GLY A 142 -6.65 -11.85 -0.96
N THR A 143 -6.97 -12.49 -2.08
CA THR A 143 -5.99 -12.81 -3.12
C THR A 143 -6.56 -12.31 -4.43
N MET A 144 -5.94 -11.29 -5.00
CA MET A 144 -6.36 -10.70 -6.27
C MET A 144 -5.54 -11.28 -7.42
N ILE A 145 -6.24 -11.56 -8.51
CA ILE A 145 -5.68 -12.04 -9.76
C ILE A 145 -6.07 -11.06 -10.85
N GLY A 146 -5.11 -10.71 -11.69
CA GLY A 146 -5.30 -9.83 -12.84
C GLY A 146 -4.46 -10.26 -14.02
N THR A 147 -4.49 -9.42 -15.06
CA THR A 147 -3.65 -9.57 -16.25
C THR A 147 -2.93 -8.29 -16.57
N THR A 148 -1.71 -8.39 -17.10
CA THR A 148 -0.94 -7.23 -17.58
C THR A 148 -0.30 -7.52 -18.93
N SER A 149 0.01 -6.47 -19.68
CA SER A 149 0.91 -6.53 -20.84
C SER A 149 2.29 -5.95 -20.51
N TYR A 150 2.47 -5.44 -19.30
CA TYR A 150 3.67 -4.74 -18.86
C TYR A 150 4.58 -5.67 -18.09
N ARG A 151 5.89 -5.56 -18.33
CA ARG A 151 6.93 -6.31 -17.64
C ARG A 151 7.86 -5.33 -16.95
N TYR A 152 7.35 -4.62 -15.96
CA TYR A 152 8.21 -3.75 -15.15
C TYR A 152 9.31 -4.57 -14.50
N SER A 153 10.54 -4.13 -14.68
CA SER A 153 11.69 -4.69 -14.01
C SER A 153 12.38 -3.58 -13.23
N SER A 154 12.67 -3.84 -11.96
CA SER A 154 13.48 -2.91 -11.16
C SER A 154 14.87 -2.68 -11.77
N THR A 155 15.33 -3.57 -12.66
CA THR A 155 16.59 -3.41 -13.41
C THR A 155 16.54 -2.35 -14.51
N ASP A 156 15.34 -1.92 -14.92
CA ASP A 156 15.16 -0.93 -15.98
C ASP A 156 15.26 0.51 -15.46
N LEU A 157 15.40 0.66 -14.14
CA LEU A 157 15.58 1.94 -13.46
C LEU A 157 17.00 2.45 -13.69
N ALA A 158 17.12 3.67 -14.21
CA ALA A 158 18.39 4.29 -14.54
C ALA A 158 18.55 5.66 -13.87
N PRO A 159 19.79 6.09 -13.53
CA PRO A 159 20.04 7.46 -13.10
C PRO A 159 19.47 8.48 -14.09
N GLY A 160 18.73 9.45 -13.56
CA GLY A 160 18.00 10.45 -14.33
C GLY A 160 16.49 10.22 -14.38
N ASP A 161 16.02 8.97 -14.21
CA ASP A 161 14.59 8.67 -14.21
C ASP A 161 13.83 9.46 -13.14
N GLY A 162 12.68 10.01 -13.50
CA GLY A 162 11.84 10.81 -12.61
C GLY A 162 10.95 9.96 -11.72
N ILE A 163 10.76 10.38 -10.48
CA ILE A 163 9.85 9.74 -9.52
C ILE A 163 8.65 10.65 -9.33
N ILE A 164 7.47 10.16 -9.67
CA ILE A 164 6.19 10.86 -9.51
C ILE A 164 5.44 10.25 -8.32
N ALA A 165 4.83 11.09 -7.50
CA ALA A 165 3.87 10.69 -6.48
C ALA A 165 2.48 11.26 -6.80
N THR A 166 1.42 10.46 -6.66
CA THR A 166 0.04 10.95 -6.80
C THR A 166 -0.59 11.30 -5.45
N LYS A 167 -1.64 12.12 -5.49
CA LYS A 167 -2.42 12.55 -4.32
C LYS A 167 -1.52 13.16 -3.25
N HIS A 168 -1.68 12.81 -1.97
CA HIS A 168 -0.85 13.33 -0.89
C HIS A 168 -0.40 12.24 0.09
N ILE A 169 0.79 12.43 0.65
CA ILE A 169 1.44 11.49 1.56
C ILE A 169 0.69 11.43 2.90
N GLY A 170 0.64 10.24 3.51
CA GLY A 170 -0.03 9.95 4.78
C GLY A 170 -1.56 9.90 4.67
N LEU A 171 -2.11 9.79 3.47
CA LEU A 171 -3.55 9.81 3.17
C LEU A 171 -4.31 8.77 3.98
N GLU A 172 -3.94 7.49 3.85
CA GLU A 172 -4.59 6.41 4.57
C GLU A 172 -4.38 6.53 6.09
N GLY A 173 -3.15 6.74 6.55
CA GLY A 173 -2.87 6.76 7.99
C GLY A 173 -3.58 7.88 8.73
N MET A 174 -3.73 9.06 8.10
CA MET A 174 -4.55 10.14 8.64
C MET A 174 -6.03 9.76 8.70
N ALA A 175 -6.54 9.07 7.69
CA ALA A 175 -7.91 8.62 7.65
C ALA A 175 -8.19 7.53 8.69
N ILE A 176 -7.26 6.59 8.91
CA ILE A 176 -7.31 5.62 10.02
C ILE A 176 -7.31 6.37 11.36
N LEU A 177 -6.40 7.33 11.55
CA LEU A 177 -6.32 8.13 12.77
C LEU A 177 -7.65 8.85 13.08
N ALA A 178 -8.29 9.42 12.07
CA ALA A 178 -9.57 10.11 12.21
C ALA A 178 -10.76 9.18 12.52
N ASN A 179 -10.70 7.92 12.12
CA ASN A 179 -11.73 6.93 12.41
C ASN A 179 -11.52 6.27 13.77
N ASP A 180 -10.29 5.83 14.06
CA ASP A 180 -10.01 4.95 15.19
C ASP A 180 -9.61 5.72 16.45
N ARG A 181 -8.98 6.89 16.29
CA ARG A 181 -8.50 7.73 17.39
C ARG A 181 -8.83 9.22 17.17
N PRO A 182 -10.11 9.58 16.95
CA PRO A 182 -10.51 10.98 16.77
C PRO A 182 -10.18 11.88 17.99
N ASP A 183 -9.97 11.29 19.17
CA ASP A 183 -9.50 12.00 20.37
C ASP A 183 -8.11 12.63 20.18
N LEU A 184 -7.24 11.98 19.41
CA LEU A 184 -5.91 12.51 19.08
C LEU A 184 -6.00 13.70 18.13
N LEU A 185 -7.08 13.83 17.36
CA LEU A 185 -7.36 14.94 16.46
C LEU A 185 -8.29 16.00 17.08
N SER A 186 -8.46 16.02 18.41
CA SER A 186 -9.36 16.95 19.12
C SER A 186 -9.05 18.45 18.94
N PHE A 187 -7.84 18.79 18.47
CA PHE A 187 -7.46 20.15 18.10
C PHE A 187 -7.97 20.57 16.70
N MET A 188 -8.54 19.65 15.93
CA MET A 188 -9.17 19.92 14.65
C MET A 188 -10.67 20.14 14.79
N SER A 189 -11.25 20.90 13.87
CA SER A 189 -12.70 21.05 13.77
C SER A 189 -13.37 19.77 13.27
N ARG A 190 -14.69 19.66 13.51
CA ARG A 190 -15.48 18.51 13.02
C ARG A 190 -15.48 18.38 11.50
N ASP A 191 -15.47 19.50 10.78
CA ASP A 191 -15.47 19.50 9.32
C ASP A 191 -14.12 19.02 8.78
N GLU A 192 -13.01 19.40 9.42
CA GLU A 192 -11.68 18.90 9.07
C GLU A 192 -11.55 17.39 9.33
N ILE A 193 -12.03 16.90 10.48
CA ILE A 193 -12.04 15.45 10.77
C ILE A 193 -12.91 14.70 9.76
N SER A 194 -14.08 15.25 9.41
CA SER A 194 -14.95 14.65 8.39
C SER A 194 -14.28 14.61 7.02
N SER A 195 -13.53 15.66 6.65
CA SER A 195 -12.75 15.70 5.42
C SER A 195 -11.67 14.61 5.42
N ILE A 196 -10.89 14.48 6.49
CA ILE A 196 -9.87 13.43 6.63
C ILE A 196 -10.47 12.03 6.54
N ARG A 197 -11.64 11.79 7.12
CA ARG A 197 -12.33 10.50 7.01
C ARG A 197 -12.74 10.16 5.58
N SER A 198 -13.07 11.16 4.76
CA SER A 198 -13.45 10.95 3.36
C SER A 198 -12.27 10.54 2.48
N TRP A 199 -11.03 10.77 2.91
CA TRP A 199 -9.84 10.30 2.19
C TRP A 199 -9.78 8.77 2.05
N LEU A 200 -10.54 8.01 2.85
CA LEU A 200 -10.68 6.57 2.64
C LEU A 200 -11.26 6.20 1.28
N ASP A 201 -12.01 7.10 0.64
CA ASP A 201 -12.53 6.89 -0.70
C ASP A 201 -11.45 7.12 -1.79
N GLU A 202 -10.26 7.58 -1.40
CA GLU A 202 -9.13 7.89 -2.30
C GLU A 202 -7.97 6.87 -2.19
N ILE A 203 -8.12 5.79 -1.42
CA ILE A 203 -7.07 4.77 -1.21
C ILE A 203 -6.75 3.92 -2.45
N SER A 204 -7.58 3.98 -3.49
CA SER A 204 -7.36 3.25 -4.74
C SER A 204 -6.36 3.97 -5.63
N VAL A 205 -5.31 3.29 -6.09
CA VAL A 205 -4.37 3.80 -7.12
C VAL A 205 -4.66 3.28 -8.53
N VAL A 206 -5.60 2.33 -8.66
CA VAL A 206 -5.99 1.74 -9.95
C VAL A 206 -6.29 2.79 -11.04
N PRO A 207 -7.03 3.89 -10.77
CA PRO A 207 -7.34 4.89 -11.80
C PRO A 207 -6.09 5.56 -12.36
N GLU A 208 -5.21 6.12 -11.53
CA GLU A 208 -3.97 6.77 -11.97
C GLU A 208 -2.99 5.79 -12.60
N ALA A 209 -2.81 4.61 -12.01
CA ALA A 209 -1.91 3.59 -12.55
C ALA A 209 -2.31 3.20 -13.97
N ARG A 210 -3.61 2.97 -14.23
CA ARG A 210 -4.13 2.70 -15.59
C ARG A 210 -3.81 3.80 -16.59
N LYS A 211 -3.75 5.05 -16.15
CA LYS A 211 -3.50 6.21 -17.02
C LYS A 211 -2.05 6.32 -17.43
N ILE A 212 -1.12 6.09 -16.50
CA ILE A 212 0.32 6.32 -16.74
C ILE A 212 1.14 5.03 -16.92
N ARG A 213 0.56 3.83 -16.74
CA ARG A 213 1.26 2.54 -16.87
C ARG A 213 2.04 2.33 -18.16
N HIS A 214 1.67 3.01 -19.24
CA HIS A 214 2.35 2.91 -20.53
C HIS A 214 3.63 3.76 -20.61
N LEU A 215 3.81 4.72 -19.70
CA LEU A 215 5.00 5.56 -19.55
C LEU A 215 5.87 5.11 -18.36
N ALA A 216 5.30 4.36 -17.43
CA ALA A 216 5.99 3.86 -16.25
C ALA A 216 7.00 2.76 -16.57
N LYS A 217 8.16 2.83 -15.93
CA LYS A 217 9.15 1.74 -15.83
C LYS A 217 8.91 0.87 -14.60
N TYR A 218 8.35 1.47 -13.56
CA TYR A 218 8.02 0.84 -12.29
C TYR A 218 6.89 1.63 -11.61
N MET A 219 6.02 0.93 -10.89
CA MET A 219 5.05 1.54 -9.99
C MET A 219 4.97 0.77 -8.68
N HIS A 220 4.57 1.46 -7.62
CA HIS A 220 4.39 0.91 -6.28
C HIS A 220 3.46 1.83 -5.48
N ASP A 221 2.68 1.29 -4.55
CA ASP A 221 1.91 2.08 -3.59
C ASP A 221 2.55 1.98 -2.19
N PRO A 222 2.93 3.11 -1.57
CA PRO A 222 3.62 3.10 -0.30
C PRO A 222 2.62 2.78 0.82
N THR A 223 2.58 1.50 1.21
CA THR A 223 1.77 1.00 2.32
C THR A 223 2.51 1.18 3.66
N GLU A 224 2.65 0.12 4.47
CA GLU A 224 3.27 0.15 5.79
C GLU A 224 4.77 0.49 5.68
N GLY A 225 5.23 1.46 6.48
CA GLY A 225 6.51 2.17 6.37
C GLY A 225 6.37 3.54 5.69
N GLY A 226 5.17 3.84 5.17
CA GLY A 226 4.83 5.09 4.50
C GLY A 226 5.63 5.34 3.22
N PHE A 227 5.64 6.61 2.82
CA PHE A 227 6.32 7.07 1.61
C PHE A 227 7.83 6.81 1.61
N LEU A 228 8.51 6.97 2.76
CA LEU A 228 9.92 6.60 2.89
C LEU A 228 10.15 5.09 2.80
N GLY A 229 9.23 4.29 3.34
CA GLY A 229 9.22 2.83 3.19
C GLY A 229 9.18 2.43 1.72
N GLY A 230 8.19 2.93 0.97
CA GLY A 230 8.06 2.64 -0.46
C GLY A 230 9.26 3.08 -1.31
N LEU A 231 9.84 4.25 -1.01
CA LEU A 231 11.08 4.68 -1.69
C LEU A 231 12.31 3.85 -1.30
N SER A 232 12.37 3.36 -0.06
CA SER A 232 13.43 2.48 0.42
C SER A 232 13.34 1.10 -0.24
N GLU A 233 12.13 0.58 -0.41
CA GLU A 233 11.85 -0.65 -1.15
C GLU A 233 12.25 -0.50 -2.62
N LEU A 234 11.83 0.59 -3.28
CA LEU A 234 12.24 0.95 -4.64
C LEU A 234 13.78 1.00 -4.79
N SER A 235 14.47 1.74 -3.92
CA SER A 235 15.93 1.89 -3.95
C SER A 235 16.63 0.53 -3.79
N ARG A 236 16.10 -0.33 -2.92
CA ARG A 236 16.65 -1.67 -2.69
C ARG A 236 16.43 -2.61 -3.86
N LEU A 237 15.23 -2.60 -4.44
CA LEU A 237 14.85 -3.39 -5.62
C LEU A 237 15.66 -3.02 -6.84
N GLY A 238 15.77 -1.72 -7.13
CA GLY A 238 16.52 -1.21 -8.28
C GLY A 238 18.03 -1.22 -8.06
N ARG A 239 18.49 -1.33 -6.81
CA ARG A 239 19.89 -1.11 -6.42
C ARG A 239 20.39 0.26 -6.85
N THR A 240 19.52 1.26 -6.77
CA THR A 240 19.77 2.64 -7.19
C THR A 240 19.67 3.61 -6.01
N GLY A 241 20.33 4.77 -6.15
CA GLY A 241 20.14 5.90 -5.23
C GLY A 241 18.91 6.71 -5.61
N VAL A 242 18.38 7.46 -4.65
CA VAL A 242 17.26 8.40 -4.86
C VAL A 242 17.66 9.78 -4.36
N ASP A 243 17.55 10.78 -5.24
CA ASP A 243 17.57 12.20 -4.89
C ASP A 243 16.11 12.66 -4.71
N LEU A 244 15.68 12.78 -3.47
CA LEU A 244 14.37 13.27 -3.07
C LEU A 244 14.33 14.80 -3.03
N TYR A 245 13.28 15.37 -3.63
CA TYR A 245 12.97 16.79 -3.63
C TYR A 245 11.97 17.10 -2.52
N ARG A 246 12.49 17.39 -1.32
CA ARG A 246 11.67 17.55 -0.09
C ARG A 246 10.63 18.67 -0.22
N GLU A 247 10.94 19.71 -0.96
CA GLU A 247 10.10 20.86 -1.25
C GLU A 247 8.91 20.53 -2.17
N ASN A 248 8.97 19.43 -2.92
CA ASN A 248 7.94 19.01 -3.87
C ASN A 248 7.02 17.92 -3.30
N LEU A 249 7.27 17.44 -2.07
CA LEU A 249 6.49 16.37 -1.48
C LEU A 249 5.04 16.81 -1.26
N PRO A 250 4.04 16.08 -1.80
CA PRO A 250 2.65 16.48 -1.68
C PRO A 250 2.15 16.12 -0.28
N LEU A 251 2.26 17.06 0.66
CA LEU A 251 1.73 16.93 2.02
C LEU A 251 0.49 17.82 2.18
N HIS A 252 -0.63 17.23 2.61
CA HIS A 252 -1.83 18.00 2.88
C HIS A 252 -1.64 18.86 4.15
N PRO A 253 -2.11 20.12 4.21
CA PRO A 253 -1.95 20.99 5.37
C PRO A 253 -2.47 20.38 6.69
N LEU A 254 -3.55 19.60 6.62
CA LEU A 254 -4.07 18.88 7.80
C LEU A 254 -3.12 17.79 8.30
N THR A 255 -2.44 17.09 7.39
CA THR A 255 -1.41 16.09 7.74
C THR A 255 -0.22 16.76 8.40
N ILE A 256 0.25 17.89 7.86
CA ILE A 256 1.35 18.68 8.44
C ILE A 256 0.98 19.11 9.87
N ARG A 257 -0.18 19.74 10.05
CA ARG A 257 -0.64 20.19 11.37
C ARG A 257 -0.79 19.03 12.35
N ALA A 258 -1.29 17.88 11.90
CA ALA A 258 -1.38 16.69 12.74
C ALA A 258 -0.02 16.16 13.16
N SER A 259 0.93 16.11 12.22
CA SER A 259 2.29 15.64 12.46
C SER A 259 3.01 16.50 13.50
N GLU A 260 2.84 17.83 13.43
CA GLU A 260 3.42 18.79 14.37
C GLU A 260 2.80 18.67 15.78
N GLU A 261 1.48 18.54 15.87
CA GLU A 261 0.76 18.46 17.15
C GLU A 261 0.95 17.11 17.86
N ILE A 262 0.98 16.01 17.12
CA ILE A 262 1.03 14.65 17.67
C ILE A 262 2.49 14.17 17.79
N GLY A 263 3.39 14.69 16.96
CA GLY A 263 4.81 14.32 16.94
C GLY A 263 5.06 12.99 16.22
N PHE A 264 4.70 12.91 14.95
CA PHE A 264 5.05 11.79 14.05
C PHE A 264 5.63 12.31 12.73
N ASP A 265 6.43 11.49 12.04
CA ASP A 265 6.91 11.82 10.69
C ASP A 265 5.83 11.46 9.65
N PRO A 266 5.26 12.42 8.91
CA PRO A 266 4.21 12.12 7.94
C PRO A 266 4.71 11.25 6.79
N LEU A 267 6.02 11.21 6.51
CA LEU A 267 6.59 10.40 5.44
C LEU A 267 6.74 8.92 5.84
N LYS A 268 6.63 8.60 7.13
CA LYS A 268 6.66 7.25 7.70
C LYS A 268 5.26 6.73 8.08
N LEU A 269 4.23 7.52 7.79
CA LEU A 269 2.84 7.13 8.02
C LEU A 269 2.32 6.37 6.81
N ILE A 270 1.63 5.25 7.05
CA ILE A 270 0.99 4.45 5.99
C ILE A 270 0.26 5.33 4.96
N SER A 271 0.51 5.07 3.68
CA SER A 271 0.16 5.98 2.58
C SER A 271 -0.53 5.29 1.41
N SER A 272 -1.27 4.19 1.62
CA SER A 272 -2.05 3.56 0.56
C SER A 272 -2.97 4.60 -0.11
N GLY A 273 -3.09 4.52 -1.43
CA GLY A 273 -3.75 5.56 -2.25
C GLY A 273 -2.81 6.58 -2.88
N VAL A 274 -1.55 6.60 -2.47
CA VAL A 274 -0.47 7.29 -3.20
C VAL A 274 0.14 6.31 -4.20
N LEU A 275 0.28 6.71 -5.46
CA LEU A 275 1.05 5.95 -6.44
C LEU A 275 2.44 6.56 -6.55
N LEU A 276 3.47 5.76 -6.30
CA LEU A 276 4.84 6.03 -6.72
C LEU A 276 5.02 5.45 -8.12
N ALA A 277 5.39 6.29 -9.08
CA ALA A 277 5.69 5.85 -10.45
C ALA A 277 7.08 6.36 -10.86
N VAL A 278 7.92 5.46 -11.36
CA VAL A 278 9.20 5.83 -11.99
C VAL A 278 9.01 5.85 -13.49
N VAL A 279 9.36 6.97 -14.12
CA VAL A 279 9.25 7.22 -15.56
C VAL A 279 10.58 7.73 -16.11
N SER A 280 10.80 7.63 -17.42
CA SER A 280 11.92 8.33 -18.05
C SER A 280 11.77 9.84 -17.81
N TYR A 281 12.87 10.59 -17.71
CA TYR A 281 12.80 12.02 -17.40
C TYR A 281 11.99 12.81 -18.44
N GLU A 282 12.08 12.41 -19.71
CA GLU A 282 11.33 12.93 -20.84
C GLU A 282 9.81 12.70 -20.74
N ASP A 283 9.38 11.66 -20.03
CA ASP A 283 7.97 11.28 -19.88
C ASP A 283 7.32 11.92 -18.64
N VAL A 284 8.09 12.66 -17.82
CA VAL A 284 7.59 13.28 -16.58
C VAL A 284 6.48 14.29 -16.86
N GLU A 285 6.69 15.21 -17.80
CA GLU A 285 5.71 16.25 -18.11
C GLU A 285 4.42 15.64 -18.69
N GLU A 286 4.55 14.68 -19.61
CA GLU A 286 3.40 13.96 -20.18
C GLU A 286 2.62 13.21 -19.10
N SER A 287 3.31 12.50 -18.20
CA SER A 287 2.67 11.78 -17.10
C SER A 287 1.88 12.72 -16.18
N LEU A 288 2.46 13.86 -15.81
CA LEU A 288 1.80 14.86 -14.97
C LEU A 288 0.59 15.50 -15.67
N CYS A 289 0.70 15.82 -16.96
CA CYS A 289 -0.42 16.32 -17.76
C CYS A 289 -1.58 15.31 -17.86
N ILE A 290 -1.27 14.02 -18.03
CA ILE A 290 -2.28 12.95 -18.06
C ILE A 290 -3.02 12.87 -16.72
N LEU A 291 -2.28 12.88 -15.61
CA LEU A 291 -2.85 12.86 -14.26
C LEU A 291 -3.74 14.07 -14.00
N GLU A 292 -3.26 15.28 -14.32
CA GLU A 292 -4.01 16.53 -14.18
C GLU A 292 -5.30 16.52 -15.02
N SER A 293 -5.25 16.02 -16.26
CA SER A 293 -6.43 15.91 -17.13
C SER A 293 -7.51 14.96 -16.58
N CYS A 294 -7.12 14.05 -15.68
CA CYS A 294 -8.01 13.14 -14.97
C CYS A 294 -8.44 13.66 -13.59
N GLY A 295 -8.02 14.87 -13.20
CA GLY A 295 -8.27 15.44 -11.88
C GLY A 295 -7.45 14.80 -10.75
N ILE A 296 -6.35 14.13 -11.08
CA ILE A 296 -5.47 13.47 -10.11
C ILE A 296 -4.23 14.35 -9.94
N ALA A 297 -3.98 14.82 -8.71
CA ALA A 297 -2.78 15.56 -8.40
C ALA A 297 -1.55 14.64 -8.53
N GLY A 298 -0.52 15.10 -9.24
CA GLY A 298 0.78 14.44 -9.35
C GLY A 298 1.90 15.42 -9.08
N SER A 299 3.01 14.96 -8.50
CA SER A 299 4.20 15.77 -8.25
C SER A 299 5.48 15.00 -8.59
N LEU A 300 6.44 15.67 -9.22
CA LEU A 300 7.81 15.17 -9.35
C LEU A 300 8.51 15.30 -7.99
N VAL A 301 8.58 14.20 -7.27
CA VAL A 301 9.08 14.14 -5.89
C VAL A 301 10.57 13.81 -5.80
N GLY A 302 11.18 13.41 -6.90
CA GLY A 302 12.61 13.10 -6.92
C GLY A 302 13.05 12.49 -8.24
N ARG A 303 14.26 11.93 -8.22
CA ARG A 303 14.82 11.18 -9.34
C ARG A 303 15.70 10.03 -8.86
N ILE A 304 15.86 9.03 -9.70
CA ILE A 304 16.89 8.02 -9.56
C ILE A 304 18.25 8.67 -9.82
N THR A 305 19.27 8.31 -9.02
CA THR A 305 20.61 8.91 -9.10
C THR A 305 21.71 7.86 -9.00
N GLU A 306 22.92 8.26 -9.40
CA GLU A 306 24.13 7.46 -9.17
C GLU A 306 24.53 7.50 -7.69
N GLY A 307 24.99 6.37 -7.15
CA GLY A 307 25.38 6.27 -5.74
C GLY A 307 24.18 6.17 -4.81
N LYS A 308 24.27 6.78 -3.61
CA LYS A 308 23.24 6.62 -2.56
C LYS A 308 22.11 7.66 -2.65
N GLY A 309 22.36 8.82 -3.28
CA GLY A 309 21.44 9.96 -3.22
C GLY A 309 21.30 10.57 -1.82
N ASN A 310 20.18 11.27 -1.58
CA ASN A 310 19.87 11.93 -0.31
C ASN A 310 18.70 11.27 0.46
N LEU A 311 18.15 10.17 -0.06
CA LEU A 311 17.09 9.41 0.60
C LEU A 311 17.58 8.81 1.91
N GLU A 312 16.80 9.04 2.96
CA GLU A 312 16.95 8.32 4.22
C GLU A 312 16.26 6.95 4.09
N ILE A 313 17.05 5.88 4.16
CA ILE A 313 16.51 4.51 4.11
C ILE A 313 15.86 4.19 5.46
N SER A 314 14.55 4.02 5.46
CA SER A 314 13.75 3.68 6.63
C SER A 314 12.58 2.79 6.23
N THR A 315 12.25 1.83 7.10
CA THR A 315 11.04 1.00 7.03
C THR A 315 10.22 1.13 8.32
N GLU A 316 10.55 2.12 9.15
CA GLU A 316 9.83 2.42 10.37
C GLU A 316 8.45 2.97 10.04
N GLU A 317 7.41 2.43 10.69
CA GLU A 317 6.02 2.84 10.53
C GLU A 317 5.54 3.60 11.78
N GLU A 318 4.89 4.74 11.57
CA GLU A 318 4.40 5.61 12.64
C GLU A 318 2.99 5.27 13.14
N LEU A 319 2.15 4.65 12.30
CA LEU A 319 0.75 4.40 12.61
C LEU A 319 0.57 3.68 13.95
N TRP A 320 1.26 2.56 14.17
CA TRP A 320 1.10 1.76 15.38
C TRP A 320 1.52 2.51 16.64
N ARG A 321 2.60 3.30 16.55
CA ARG A 321 3.05 4.15 17.67
C ARG A 321 2.01 5.20 17.99
N VAL A 322 1.46 5.88 16.97
CA VAL A 322 0.44 6.92 17.14
C VAL A 322 -0.85 6.34 17.72
N LEU A 323 -1.35 5.21 17.18
CA LEU A 323 -2.55 4.54 17.69
C LEU A 323 -2.37 4.03 19.13
N GLY A 324 -1.14 3.71 19.54
CA GLY A 324 -0.80 3.30 20.91
C GLY A 324 -0.70 4.45 21.92
N MET A 325 -0.73 5.72 21.49
CA MET A 325 -0.60 6.87 22.40
C MET A 325 -1.77 6.97 23.37
N ALA A 326 -1.50 7.27 24.64
CA ALA A 326 -2.54 7.62 25.60
C ALA A 326 -3.31 8.86 25.11
N GLY A 327 -4.65 8.81 25.13
CA GLY A 327 -5.49 9.91 24.66
C GLY A 327 -5.25 11.21 25.42
N ARG A 328 -5.36 12.35 24.74
CA ARG A 328 -5.34 13.67 25.41
C ARG A 328 -6.58 13.75 26.30
N ARG A 329 -6.39 13.86 27.62
CA ARG A 329 -7.49 14.20 28.54
C ARG A 329 -7.99 15.59 28.17
N ILE A 330 -9.26 15.65 27.80
CA ILE A 330 -10.03 16.89 27.59
C ILE A 330 -10.12 17.66 28.90
#